data_AF-A0A0H3XLR1-F1
#
_entry.id   AF-A0A0H3XLR1-F1
#
_cell.length_a   1.000
_cell.length_b   1.000
_cell.length_c   1.000
_cell.angle_alpha   90.00
_cell.angle_beta   90.00
_cell.angle_gamma   90.00
#
_symmetry.space_group_name_H-M   'P 1'
#
loop_
_entity.id
_entity.type
_entity.pdbx_description
1 polymer ?
#
loop_
_entity_poly.entity_id
_entity_poly.type
_entity_poly.pdbx_seq_one_letter_code
_entity_poly.pdbx_strand_id
1 'polypeptide(L)'
;MVGNILKINFNQTFDSSGVKINISGNVGNIINAIAPDLIHFHNFLIQQKADKHSNLLLLLIQYLFATPQDTNNDGFAKVDSGTTKITSNLDHLVCDLLQPWKTAQGEKFSVNRPIAIDVVKYVTMPVYWDKWELTDIELAKVGITNVFKNTLNQLFNHDVNKDITVDFSVSVLKEDIHLQLKPLIEKALPTFLLQQGYDENEVNNNNISILSGTIKFESSTDGETWLAANDLDDILKVNVQELRVKLDNLQFKVTSQVDPTISFLTKKDLATEINLDLTTDPLL
;
A
#
# COMPACT_ATOMS: atom_id res chain seq x y z
N MET A 1 -27.11 -1.10 -16.95
CA MET A 1 -26.35 -2.08 -17.76
C MET A 1 -24.93 -2.08 -17.18
N VAL A 2 -24.64 -2.95 -16.21
CA VAL A 2 -23.31 -3.03 -15.58
C VAL A 2 -22.40 -3.65 -16.64
N GLY A 3 -21.47 -2.86 -17.18
CA GLY A 3 -20.56 -3.29 -18.23
C GLY A 3 -19.83 -4.56 -17.82
N ASN A 4 -19.41 -5.36 -18.80
CA ASN A 4 -18.51 -6.49 -18.58
C ASN A 4 -17.19 -5.97 -17.98
N ILE A 5 -17.16 -5.74 -16.66
CA ILE A 5 -15.94 -5.39 -15.95
C ILE A 5 -14.97 -6.54 -16.16
N LEU A 6 -13.72 -6.20 -16.48
CA LEU A 6 -12.63 -7.10 -16.83
C LEU A 6 -12.60 -8.33 -15.90
N LYS A 7 -13.01 -9.49 -16.44
CA LYS A 7 -12.89 -10.79 -15.76
C LYS A 7 -11.46 -11.33 -15.85
N ILE A 8 -10.47 -10.51 -15.52
CA ILE A 8 -9.09 -10.98 -15.42
C ILE A 8 -8.98 -11.72 -14.09
N ASN A 9 -8.80 -13.04 -14.18
CA ASN A 9 -8.50 -13.87 -13.02
C ASN A 9 -7.00 -13.89 -12.77
N PHE A 10 -6.60 -13.96 -11.51
CA PHE A 10 -5.23 -14.22 -11.13
C PHE A 10 -5.18 -15.33 -10.08
N ASN A 11 -4.04 -16.02 -10.05
CA ASN A 11 -3.69 -16.99 -9.03
C ASN A 11 -2.18 -16.92 -8.83
N GLN A 12 -1.75 -16.63 -7.61
CA GLN A 12 -0.35 -16.57 -7.22
C GLN A 12 -0.11 -17.51 -6.06
N THR A 13 1.00 -18.25 -6.11
CA THR A 13 1.41 -19.15 -5.04
C THR A 13 2.75 -18.68 -4.48
N PHE A 14 2.79 -18.48 -3.18
CA PHE A 14 4.02 -18.29 -2.42
C PHE A 14 4.34 -19.58 -1.67
N ASP A 15 5.57 -20.05 -1.81
CA ASP A 15 6.04 -21.30 -1.21
C ASP A 15 7.28 -20.96 -0.37
N SER A 16 7.18 -21.17 0.94
CA SER A 16 8.28 -21.10 1.89
C SER A 16 8.28 -22.37 2.74
N SER A 17 9.43 -22.73 3.33
CA SER A 17 9.63 -24.03 3.99
C SER A 17 8.52 -24.45 4.96
N GLY A 18 7.57 -25.25 4.46
CA GLY A 18 6.44 -25.79 5.24
C GLY A 18 5.11 -25.02 5.13
N VAL A 19 5.04 -23.97 4.31
CA VAL A 19 3.84 -23.13 4.12
C VAL A 19 3.65 -22.79 2.64
N LYS A 20 2.43 -23.02 2.15
CA LYS A 20 2.00 -22.62 0.82
C LYS A 20 0.84 -21.64 0.93
N ILE A 21 1.01 -20.43 0.39
CA ILE A 21 -0.04 -19.40 0.36
C ILE A 21 -0.50 -19.25 -1.08
N ASN A 22 -1.77 -19.57 -1.36
CA ASN A 22 -2.38 -19.29 -2.66
C ASN A 22 -3.27 -18.06 -2.54
N ILE A 23 -3.07 -17.09 -3.43
CA ILE A 23 -3.87 -15.89 -3.53
C ILE A 23 -4.56 -15.91 -4.89
N SER A 24 -5.88 -15.93 -4.89
CA SER A 24 -6.66 -15.91 -6.12
C SER A 24 -7.74 -14.85 -6.08
N GLY A 25 -8.16 -14.39 -7.26
CA GLY A 25 -9.20 -13.37 -7.34
C GLY A 25 -9.54 -13.00 -8.78
N ASN A 26 -10.50 -12.08 -8.89
CA ASN A 26 -10.96 -11.52 -10.16
C ASN A 26 -10.92 -9.99 -10.07
N VAL A 27 -10.24 -9.36 -11.02
CA VAL A 27 -10.07 -7.90 -11.04
C VAL A 27 -11.41 -7.18 -11.03
N GLY A 28 -12.41 -7.67 -11.77
CA GLY A 28 -13.73 -7.05 -11.77
C GLY A 28 -14.47 -7.17 -10.44
N ASN A 29 -14.29 -8.28 -9.72
CA ASN A 29 -14.82 -8.42 -8.37
C ASN A 29 -14.12 -7.50 -7.37
N ILE A 30 -12.80 -7.33 -7.51
CA ILE A 30 -12.02 -6.40 -6.68
C ILE A 30 -12.50 -4.97 -6.88
N ILE A 31 -12.60 -4.51 -8.13
CA ILE A 31 -13.06 -3.15 -8.46
C ILE A 31 -14.46 -2.91 -7.90
N ASN A 32 -15.37 -3.87 -8.08
CA ASN A 32 -16.73 -3.75 -7.54
C ASN A 32 -16.76 -3.71 -6.01
N ALA A 33 -15.87 -4.44 -5.35
CA ALA A 33 -15.80 -4.47 -3.90
C ALA A 33 -15.28 -3.16 -3.32
N ILE A 34 -14.26 -2.55 -3.92
CA ILE A 34 -13.67 -1.29 -3.43
C ILE A 34 -14.36 -0.03 -3.98
N ALA A 35 -15.31 -0.16 -4.91
CA ALA A 35 -15.99 0.98 -5.52
C ALA A 35 -16.64 1.93 -4.49
N PRO A 36 -17.31 1.44 -3.43
CA PRO A 36 -17.78 2.29 -2.34
C PRO A 36 -16.64 3.06 -1.68
N ASP A 37 -15.54 2.39 -1.29
CA ASP A 37 -14.38 3.04 -0.68
C ASP A 37 -13.78 4.14 -1.58
N LEU A 38 -13.73 3.90 -2.89
CA LEU A 38 -13.26 4.88 -3.88
C LEU A 38 -14.19 6.09 -3.98
N ILE A 39 -15.51 5.88 -3.94
CA ILE A 39 -16.50 6.97 -3.94
C ILE A 39 -16.39 7.80 -2.65
N HIS A 40 -16.23 7.14 -1.51
CA HIS A 40 -16.05 7.83 -0.22
C HIS A 40 -14.74 8.60 -0.16
N PHE A 41 -13.64 8.02 -0.65
CA PHE A 41 -12.39 8.74 -0.77
C PHE A 41 -12.51 9.96 -1.70
N HIS A 42 -13.19 9.83 -2.84
CA HIS A 42 -13.46 10.95 -3.73
C HIS A 42 -14.29 12.05 -3.06
N ASN A 43 -15.35 11.70 -2.34
CA ASN A 43 -16.17 12.67 -1.59
C ASN A 43 -15.35 13.37 -0.50
N PHE A 44 -14.49 12.62 0.20
CA PHE A 44 -13.53 13.18 1.14
C PHE A 44 -12.61 14.19 0.44
N LEU A 45 -12.02 13.85 -0.71
CA LEU A 45 -11.17 14.78 -1.48
C LEU A 45 -11.92 16.06 -1.89
N ILE A 46 -13.20 15.96 -2.30
CA ILE A 46 -14.03 17.13 -2.63
C ILE A 46 -14.19 18.05 -1.41
N GLN A 47 -14.45 17.48 -0.23
CA GLN A 47 -14.56 18.25 1.02
C GLN A 47 -13.24 18.96 1.34
N GLN A 48 -12.13 18.23 1.27
CA GLN A 48 -10.80 18.76 1.59
C GLN A 48 -10.32 19.83 0.59
N LYS A 49 -10.70 19.73 -0.68
CA LYS A 49 -10.45 20.77 -1.70
C LYS A 49 -11.17 22.09 -1.36
N ALA A 50 -12.38 22.02 -0.80
CA ALA A 50 -13.09 23.21 -0.31
C ALA A 50 -12.33 23.91 0.84
N ASP A 51 -11.61 23.12 1.63
CA ASP A 51 -10.76 23.57 2.74
C ASP A 51 -9.31 23.94 2.31
N LYS A 52 -9.03 23.92 0.99
CA LYS A 52 -7.72 24.22 0.36
C LYS A 52 -6.58 23.26 0.74
N HIS A 53 -6.89 22.02 1.12
CA HIS A 53 -5.87 20.96 1.23
C HIS A 53 -5.56 20.38 -0.16
N SER A 54 -4.28 20.41 -0.58
CA SER A 54 -3.85 20.00 -1.93
C SER A 54 -3.01 18.71 -1.98
N ASN A 55 -2.54 18.25 -0.82
CA ASN A 55 -1.59 17.14 -0.73
C ASN A 55 -2.29 15.77 -0.79
N LEU A 56 -2.30 15.13 -1.97
CA LEU A 56 -3.06 13.88 -2.16
C LEU A 56 -2.53 12.74 -1.27
N LEU A 57 -1.20 12.66 -1.09
CA LEU A 57 -0.59 11.62 -0.27
C LEU A 57 -1.02 11.73 1.19
N LEU A 58 -0.96 12.94 1.76
CA LEU A 58 -1.44 13.22 3.11
C LEU A 58 -2.92 12.84 3.25
N LEU A 59 -3.75 13.31 2.31
CA LEU A 59 -5.19 13.07 2.33
C LEU A 59 -5.53 11.58 2.25
N LEU A 60 -4.81 10.81 1.43
CA LEU A 60 -4.97 9.35 1.37
C LEU A 60 -4.62 8.69 2.71
N ILE A 61 -3.48 9.06 3.31
CA ILE A 61 -3.06 8.52 4.61
C ILE A 61 -4.08 8.87 5.70
N GLN A 62 -4.48 10.14 5.79
CA GLN A 62 -5.48 10.59 6.76
C GLN A 62 -6.82 9.87 6.55
N TYR A 63 -7.27 9.72 5.31
CA TYR A 63 -8.50 8.99 5.00
C TYR A 63 -8.43 7.53 5.44
N LEU A 64 -7.37 6.79 5.08
CA LEU A 64 -7.23 5.37 5.41
C LEU A 64 -7.27 5.10 6.92
N PHE A 65 -6.74 6.02 7.73
CA PHE A 65 -6.71 5.90 9.20
C PHE A 65 -7.84 6.63 9.92
N ALA A 66 -8.70 7.37 9.21
CA ALA A 66 -9.87 8.01 9.78
C ALA A 66 -10.96 6.98 10.11
N THR A 67 -11.76 7.29 11.13
CA THR A 67 -12.98 6.52 11.44
C THR A 67 -14.00 6.67 10.30
N PRO A 68 -14.64 5.59 9.84
CA PRO A 68 -15.67 5.66 8.81
C PRO A 68 -16.84 6.55 9.24
N GLN A 69 -17.30 7.42 8.34
CA GLN A 69 -18.28 8.48 8.66
C GLN A 69 -19.73 7.98 8.74
N ASP A 70 -20.18 6.97 7.97
CA ASP A 70 -21.57 6.50 8.07
C ASP A 70 -21.77 5.01 7.71
N THR A 71 -21.46 4.11 8.65
CA THR A 71 -21.69 2.65 8.51
C THR A 71 -23.14 2.24 8.16
N ASN A 72 -24.13 3.14 8.26
CA ASN A 72 -25.55 2.83 8.01
C ASN A 72 -26.14 3.39 6.70
N ASN A 73 -25.63 4.51 6.15
CA ASN A 73 -26.07 5.02 4.83
C ASN A 73 -25.14 4.60 3.68
N ASP A 74 -23.96 4.09 4.00
CA ASP A 74 -23.00 3.62 3.01
C ASP A 74 -23.36 2.23 2.48
N GLY A 75 -24.28 1.51 3.15
CA GLY A 75 -24.81 0.21 2.72
C GLY A 75 -24.21 -1.00 3.44
N PHE A 76 -23.45 -0.84 4.52
CA PHE A 76 -22.59 -1.90 5.07
C PHE A 76 -22.61 -1.92 6.61
N ALA A 77 -23.66 -2.50 7.22
CA ALA A 77 -23.77 -2.47 8.68
C ALA A 77 -22.99 -3.58 9.38
N LYS A 78 -22.73 -4.74 8.74
CA LYS A 78 -22.18 -5.93 9.44
C LYS A 78 -21.34 -6.86 8.55
N VAL A 79 -20.12 -7.15 9.01
CA VAL A 79 -19.36 -8.35 8.61
C VAL A 79 -20.13 -9.59 9.06
N ASP A 80 -20.33 -10.56 8.16
CA ASP A 80 -21.23 -11.72 8.36
C ASP A 80 -20.72 -12.76 9.39
N SER A 81 -19.54 -12.56 9.96
CA SER A 81 -18.96 -13.38 11.03
C SER A 81 -18.62 -12.49 12.21
N GLY A 82 -19.21 -12.76 13.37
CA GLY A 82 -19.22 -11.87 14.52
C GLY A 82 -17.88 -11.18 14.88
N THR A 83 -18.02 -9.97 15.43
CA THR A 83 -17.02 -9.25 16.24
C THR A 83 -15.76 -8.67 15.56
N THR A 84 -15.76 -8.35 14.26
CA THR A 84 -14.72 -7.44 13.72
C THR A 84 -15.10 -5.98 14.05
N LYS A 85 -14.31 -5.30 14.88
CA LYS A 85 -14.47 -3.86 15.13
C LYS A 85 -13.79 -3.10 14.00
N ILE A 86 -14.57 -2.54 13.08
CA ILE A 86 -14.07 -1.58 12.08
C ILE A 86 -13.74 -0.28 12.81
N THR A 87 -12.48 0.13 12.80
CA THR A 87 -11.99 1.35 13.46
C THR A 87 -11.48 2.40 12.49
N SER A 88 -11.14 1.99 11.26
CA SER A 88 -10.60 2.84 10.20
C SER A 88 -11.22 2.51 8.82
N ASN A 89 -11.07 3.42 7.85
CA ASN A 89 -11.43 3.14 6.45
C ASN A 89 -10.54 2.04 5.83
N LEU A 90 -9.31 1.85 6.32
CA LEU A 90 -8.45 0.73 5.93
C LEU A 90 -9.01 -0.62 6.40
N ASP A 91 -9.54 -0.69 7.64
CA ASP A 91 -10.22 -1.89 8.12
C ASP A 91 -11.39 -2.24 7.20
N HIS A 92 -12.13 -1.22 6.75
CA HIS A 92 -13.25 -1.36 5.83
C HIS A 92 -12.80 -1.94 4.47
N LEU A 93 -11.85 -1.26 3.80
CA LEU A 93 -11.29 -1.68 2.51
C LEU A 93 -10.79 -3.13 2.52
N VAL A 94 -10.06 -3.51 3.58
CA VAL A 94 -9.52 -4.87 3.69
C VAL A 94 -10.64 -5.89 3.90
N CYS A 95 -11.65 -5.55 4.70
CA CYS A 95 -12.81 -6.41 4.89
C CYS A 95 -13.58 -6.61 3.58
N ASP A 96 -13.77 -5.57 2.78
CA ASP A 96 -14.45 -5.65 1.49
C ASP A 96 -13.72 -6.56 0.50
N LEU A 97 -12.39 -6.58 0.54
CA LEU A 97 -11.58 -7.42 -0.32
C LEU A 97 -11.53 -8.89 0.09
N LEU A 98 -11.64 -9.20 1.39
CA LEU A 98 -11.27 -10.51 1.93
C LEU A 98 -12.39 -11.22 2.70
N GLN A 99 -13.47 -10.53 3.06
CA GLN A 99 -14.56 -11.08 3.86
C GLN A 99 -15.92 -10.94 3.19
N PRO A 100 -16.83 -11.90 3.44
CA PRO A 100 -18.22 -11.73 3.04
C PRO A 100 -18.86 -10.64 3.90
N TRP A 101 -19.42 -9.65 3.23
CA TRP A 101 -20.17 -8.57 3.87
C TRP A 101 -21.66 -8.68 3.55
N LYS A 102 -22.48 -8.05 4.42
CA LYS A 102 -23.92 -7.93 4.26
C LYS A 102 -24.36 -6.49 4.38
N THR A 103 -25.35 -6.09 3.59
CA THR A 103 -26.03 -4.82 3.80
C THR A 103 -26.73 -4.80 5.15
N ALA A 104 -27.13 -3.61 5.61
CA ALA A 104 -27.96 -3.46 6.81
C ALA A 104 -29.26 -4.27 6.72
N GLN A 105 -29.77 -4.46 5.50
CA GLN A 105 -30.96 -5.23 5.16
C GLN A 105 -30.68 -6.74 5.04
N GLY A 106 -29.43 -7.17 5.24
CA GLY A 106 -29.02 -8.58 5.19
C GLY A 106 -28.77 -9.13 3.79
N GLU A 107 -28.76 -8.27 2.77
CA GLU A 107 -28.45 -8.65 1.39
C GLU A 107 -26.95 -8.97 1.31
N LYS A 108 -26.64 -10.16 0.79
CA LYS A 108 -25.25 -10.58 0.54
C LYS A 108 -24.89 -10.17 -0.87
N PHE A 109 -23.70 -9.61 -1.08
CA PHE A 109 -23.14 -9.60 -2.42
C PHE A 109 -22.88 -11.05 -2.88
N SER A 110 -23.10 -11.32 -4.16
CA SER A 110 -22.97 -12.67 -4.73
C SER A 110 -21.53 -13.20 -4.72
N VAL A 111 -20.54 -12.32 -4.51
CA VAL A 111 -19.12 -12.66 -4.39
C VAL A 111 -18.69 -12.49 -2.95
N ASN A 112 -18.66 -13.60 -2.21
CA ASN A 112 -18.37 -13.61 -0.78
C ASN A 112 -16.92 -13.25 -0.42
N ARG A 113 -15.96 -13.30 -1.36
CA ARG A 113 -14.52 -12.98 -1.15
C ARG A 113 -13.87 -12.58 -2.50
N PRO A 114 -13.75 -11.28 -2.83
CA PRO A 114 -13.13 -10.82 -4.08
C PRO A 114 -11.67 -11.29 -4.25
N ILE A 115 -10.94 -11.35 -3.13
CA ILE A 115 -9.63 -11.97 -3.00
C ILE A 115 -9.77 -13.15 -2.03
N ALA A 116 -9.41 -14.34 -2.50
CA ALA A 116 -9.31 -15.54 -1.69
C ALA A 116 -7.84 -15.79 -1.35
N ILE A 117 -7.54 -15.97 -0.06
CA ILE A 117 -6.22 -16.34 0.45
C ILE A 117 -6.35 -17.71 1.11
N ASP A 118 -5.76 -18.73 0.48
CA ASP A 118 -5.71 -20.08 1.00
C ASP A 118 -4.30 -20.35 1.55
N VAL A 119 -4.20 -20.50 2.86
CA VAL A 119 -2.94 -20.89 3.51
C VAL A 119 -2.99 -22.37 3.80
N VAL A 120 -1.95 -23.07 3.34
CA VAL A 120 -1.82 -24.51 3.47
C VAL A 120 -0.52 -24.80 4.20
N LYS A 121 -0.60 -25.44 5.37
CA LYS A 121 0.57 -25.77 6.18
C LYS A 121 0.94 -27.25 6.04
N TYR A 122 2.23 -27.52 6.00
CA TYR A 122 2.77 -28.88 6.13
C TYR A 122 2.82 -29.24 7.63
N VAL A 123 2.01 -30.23 8.04
CA VAL A 123 2.00 -30.76 9.40
C VAL A 123 2.48 -32.21 9.38
N THR A 124 3.62 -32.48 9.99
CA THR A 124 4.11 -33.85 10.19
C THR A 124 3.43 -34.44 11.43
N MET A 125 2.50 -35.39 11.25
CA MET A 125 1.91 -36.13 12.37
C MET A 125 2.60 -37.49 12.57
N PRO A 126 2.70 -38.01 13.81
CA PRO A 126 3.61 -39.12 14.10
C PRO A 126 3.18 -40.48 13.52
N VAL A 127 1.92 -40.63 13.09
CA VAL A 127 1.35 -41.94 12.72
C VAL A 127 0.33 -41.75 11.60
N TYR A 128 0.81 -41.89 10.36
CA TYR A 128 0.10 -41.95 9.08
C TYR A 128 -0.46 -40.62 8.52
N TRP A 129 0.02 -40.33 7.29
CA TRP A 129 -0.35 -39.30 6.28
C TRP A 129 -0.03 -37.82 6.55
N ASP A 130 0.72 -37.25 5.60
CA ASP A 130 0.89 -35.81 5.40
C ASP A 130 -0.47 -35.22 4.98
N LYS A 131 -0.94 -34.20 5.69
CA LYS A 131 -2.17 -33.49 5.34
C LYS A 131 -1.94 -31.99 5.29
N TRP A 132 -2.38 -31.42 4.19
CA TRP A 132 -2.52 -29.99 3.97
C TRP A 132 -3.84 -29.52 4.60
N GLU A 133 -3.78 -28.69 5.65
CA GLU A 133 -4.98 -28.13 6.30
C GLU A 133 -5.22 -26.69 5.84
N LEU A 134 -6.45 -26.39 5.42
CA LEU A 134 -6.95 -25.05 5.14
C LEU A 134 -7.27 -24.35 6.47
N THR A 135 -6.63 -23.21 6.73
CA THR A 135 -7.01 -22.32 7.83
C THR A 135 -7.72 -21.10 7.28
N ASP A 136 -8.95 -20.83 7.72
CA ASP A 136 -9.62 -19.55 7.46
C ASP A 136 -8.83 -18.42 8.15
N ILE A 137 -8.50 -17.37 7.39
CA ILE A 137 -7.90 -16.15 7.95
C ILE A 137 -9.02 -15.27 8.50
N GLU A 138 -9.20 -15.29 9.83
CA GLU A 138 -10.03 -14.31 10.52
C GLU A 138 -9.25 -12.99 10.66
N LEU A 139 -9.44 -12.04 9.74
CA LEU A 139 -8.70 -10.77 9.69
C LEU A 139 -8.78 -9.93 10.99
N ALA A 140 -9.86 -10.06 11.75
CA ALA A 140 -9.99 -9.44 13.07
C ALA A 140 -8.90 -9.89 14.06
N LYS A 141 -8.40 -11.13 13.92
CA LYS A 141 -7.28 -11.66 14.71
C LYS A 141 -5.92 -11.25 14.16
N VAL A 142 -5.86 -10.81 12.91
CA VAL A 142 -4.62 -10.41 12.22
C VAL A 142 -4.25 -8.96 12.53
N GLY A 143 -5.23 -8.11 12.86
CA GLY A 143 -4.98 -6.71 13.20
C GLY A 143 -4.37 -5.94 12.02
N ILE A 144 -4.96 -6.03 10.83
CA ILE A 144 -4.38 -5.51 9.59
C ILE A 144 -4.03 -4.02 9.62
N THR A 145 -4.82 -3.18 10.32
CA THR A 145 -4.47 -1.77 10.53
C THR A 145 -3.15 -1.63 11.29
N ASN A 146 -2.86 -2.50 12.27
CA ASN A 146 -1.58 -2.49 12.96
C ASN A 146 -0.45 -3.02 12.06
N VAL A 147 -0.71 -4.05 11.24
CA VAL A 147 0.26 -4.54 10.26
C VAL A 147 0.65 -3.39 9.32
N PHE A 148 -0.33 -2.73 8.72
CA PHE A 148 -0.09 -1.62 7.80
C PHE A 148 0.56 -0.42 8.49
N LYS A 149 0.12 -0.05 9.70
CA LYS A 149 0.74 1.01 10.50
C LYS A 149 2.20 0.69 10.80
N ASN A 150 2.51 -0.54 11.21
CA ASN A 150 3.88 -0.97 11.51
C ASN A 150 4.75 -1.00 10.24
N THR A 151 4.20 -1.44 9.11
CA THR A 151 4.89 -1.42 7.81
C THR A 151 5.15 0.03 7.35
N LEU A 152 4.18 0.93 7.46
CA LEU A 152 4.37 2.35 7.15
C LEU A 152 5.39 3.00 8.08
N ASN A 153 5.34 2.72 9.38
CA ASN A 153 6.30 3.26 10.36
C ASN A 153 7.75 2.87 10.04
N GLN A 154 7.97 1.71 9.41
CA GLN A 154 9.30 1.32 8.95
C GLN A 154 9.82 2.17 7.78
N LEU A 155 8.96 2.83 7.01
CA LEU A 155 9.39 3.72 5.91
C LEU A 155 10.04 5.01 6.39
N PHE A 156 9.78 5.42 7.63
CA PHE A 156 10.31 6.68 8.17
C PHE A 156 11.80 6.53 8.48
N ASN A 157 12.62 7.36 7.83
CA ASN A 157 14.08 7.30 7.90
C ASN A 157 14.65 5.94 7.39
N HIS A 158 13.96 5.30 6.45
CA HIS A 158 14.31 3.97 5.94
C HIS A 158 15.49 4.01 4.97
N ASP A 159 16.43 3.06 5.11
CA ASP A 159 17.49 2.85 4.13
C ASP A 159 16.94 2.05 2.94
N VAL A 160 17.01 2.62 1.73
CA VAL A 160 16.45 2.01 0.50
C VAL A 160 17.01 0.63 0.18
N ASN A 161 18.19 0.27 0.71
CA ASN A 161 18.79 -1.06 0.55
C ASN A 161 18.34 -2.08 1.59
N LYS A 162 17.58 -1.67 2.61
CA LYS A 162 17.02 -2.57 3.62
C LYS A 162 15.62 -3.01 3.23
N ASP A 163 15.29 -4.22 3.63
CA ASP A 163 13.94 -4.75 3.48
C ASP A 163 13.02 -4.11 4.52
N ILE A 164 11.76 -3.92 4.16
CA ILE A 164 10.69 -3.71 5.13
C ILE A 164 10.14 -5.06 5.53
N THR A 165 9.98 -5.28 6.81
CA THR A 165 9.32 -6.49 7.31
C THR A 165 7.83 -6.24 7.46
N VAL A 166 7.02 -7.01 6.76
CA VAL A 166 5.58 -7.09 7.00
C VAL A 166 5.33 -8.22 7.98
N ASP A 167 5.10 -7.85 9.23
CA ASP A 167 4.78 -8.79 10.30
C ASP A 167 3.34 -9.28 10.13
N PHE A 168 3.19 -10.45 9.53
CA PHE A 168 1.89 -11.08 9.34
C PHE A 168 1.71 -12.22 10.36
N SER A 169 0.88 -12.00 11.36
CA SER A 169 0.55 -13.01 12.38
C SER A 169 -0.87 -13.52 12.17
N VAL A 170 -1.00 -14.78 11.76
CA VAL A 170 -2.28 -15.49 11.73
C VAL A 170 -2.14 -16.69 12.63
N SER A 171 -2.81 -16.69 13.80
CA SER A 171 -3.06 -17.76 14.81
C SER A 171 -2.09 -18.96 14.98
N VAL A 172 -1.52 -19.51 13.91
CA VAL A 172 -0.63 -20.68 13.85
C VAL A 172 0.65 -20.47 13.02
N LEU A 173 0.83 -19.29 12.44
CA LEU A 173 1.95 -18.90 11.57
C LEU A 173 2.36 -17.45 11.88
N LYS A 174 3.64 -17.30 12.22
CA LYS A 174 4.34 -16.02 12.21
C LYS A 174 5.30 -16.09 11.04
N GLU A 175 4.96 -15.41 9.96
CA GLU A 175 5.81 -15.30 8.79
C GLU A 175 6.19 -13.83 8.64
N ASP A 176 7.49 -13.60 8.46
CA ASP A 176 8.04 -12.28 8.18
C ASP A 176 8.16 -12.18 6.65
N ILE A 177 7.30 -11.36 6.03
CA ILE A 177 7.39 -11.10 4.59
C ILE A 177 8.35 -9.92 4.40
N HIS A 178 9.45 -10.16 3.70
CA HIS A 178 10.44 -9.12 3.40
C HIS A 178 10.13 -8.45 2.06
N LEU A 179 9.81 -7.16 2.11
CA LEU A 179 9.57 -6.32 0.94
C LEU A 179 10.82 -5.53 0.58
N GLN A 180 11.36 -5.79 -0.61
CA GLN A 180 12.49 -5.05 -1.16
C GLN A 180 11.99 -3.77 -1.84
N LEU A 181 12.36 -2.60 -1.29
CA LEU A 181 11.98 -1.31 -1.88
C LEU A 181 12.84 -0.93 -3.07
N LYS A 182 14.13 -1.24 -3.04
CA LYS A 182 15.09 -0.82 -4.06
C LYS A 182 14.61 -1.11 -5.50
N PRO A 183 14.16 -2.34 -5.85
CA PRO A 183 13.70 -2.60 -7.21
C PRO A 183 12.47 -1.78 -7.62
N LEU A 184 11.59 -1.46 -6.66
CA LEU A 184 10.40 -0.62 -6.91
C LEU A 184 10.81 0.83 -7.18
N ILE A 185 11.73 1.36 -6.38
CA ILE A 185 12.26 2.72 -6.56
C ILE A 185 13.04 2.82 -7.87
N GLU A 186 13.92 1.86 -8.17
CA GLU A 186 14.69 1.81 -9.42
C GLU A 186 13.79 1.78 -10.65
N LYS A 187 12.66 1.06 -10.60
CA LYS A 187 11.69 1.02 -11.68
C LYS A 187 10.99 2.36 -11.91
N ALA A 188 10.71 3.11 -10.84
CA ALA A 188 10.08 4.42 -10.92
C ALA A 188 11.07 5.57 -11.19
N LEU A 189 12.36 5.33 -10.95
CA LEU A 189 13.42 6.33 -11.02
C LEU A 189 13.48 7.09 -12.36
N PRO A 190 13.36 6.47 -13.54
CA PRO A 190 13.36 7.21 -14.80
C PRO A 190 12.25 8.26 -14.85
N THR A 191 11.04 7.92 -14.39
CA THR A 191 9.91 8.86 -14.36
C THR A 191 10.20 10.04 -13.43
N PHE A 192 10.75 9.76 -12.24
CA PHE A 192 11.12 10.81 -11.29
C PHE A 192 12.22 11.73 -11.84
N LEU A 193 13.25 11.17 -12.48
CA LEU A 193 14.32 11.97 -13.08
C LEU A 193 13.78 12.87 -14.20
N LEU A 194 12.91 12.36 -15.07
CA LEU A 194 12.29 13.19 -16.11
C LEU A 194 11.43 14.32 -15.51
N GLN A 195 10.65 14.03 -14.46
CA GLN A 195 9.86 15.05 -13.74
C GLN A 195 10.73 16.13 -13.08
N GLN A 196 11.95 15.78 -12.67
CA GLN A 196 12.94 16.72 -12.12
C GLN A 196 13.70 17.49 -13.22
N GLY A 197 13.37 17.29 -14.50
CA GLY A 197 13.92 18.04 -15.62
C GLY A 197 15.24 17.49 -16.19
N TYR A 198 15.62 16.24 -15.86
CA TYR A 198 16.75 15.57 -16.49
C TYR A 198 16.45 15.26 -17.97
N ASP A 199 17.49 15.29 -18.83
CA ASP A 199 17.34 15.06 -20.26
C ASP A 199 16.85 13.62 -20.55
N GLU A 200 15.87 13.51 -21.44
CA GLU A 200 15.24 12.24 -21.76
C GLU A 200 16.22 11.26 -22.41
N ASN A 201 17.12 11.73 -23.27
CA ASN A 201 18.13 10.87 -23.89
C ASN A 201 19.15 10.41 -22.85
N GLU A 202 19.53 11.27 -21.90
CA GLU A 202 20.42 10.89 -20.81
C GLU A 202 19.78 9.83 -19.89
N VAL A 203 18.51 9.98 -19.53
CA VAL A 203 17.80 8.99 -18.69
C VAL A 203 17.61 7.67 -19.43
N ASN A 204 17.16 7.71 -20.69
CA ASN A 204 16.79 6.51 -21.43
C ASN A 204 17.98 5.70 -21.95
N ASN A 205 19.13 6.33 -22.24
CA ASN A 205 20.33 5.65 -22.75
C ASN A 205 21.26 5.12 -21.64
N ASN A 206 20.88 5.26 -20.38
CA ASN A 206 21.68 4.81 -19.26
C ASN A 206 20.92 3.79 -18.40
N ASN A 207 21.65 2.85 -17.83
CA ASN A 207 21.20 2.01 -16.73
C ASN A 207 21.55 2.72 -15.43
N ILE A 208 20.53 3.06 -14.64
CA ILE A 208 20.68 3.77 -13.37
C ILE A 208 20.30 2.80 -12.25
N SER A 209 21.23 2.59 -11.32
CA SER A 209 21.00 1.75 -10.13
C SER A 209 21.31 2.52 -8.86
N ILE A 210 20.50 2.30 -7.83
CA ILE A 210 20.63 2.97 -6.54
C ILE A 210 21.63 2.20 -5.69
N LEU A 211 22.70 2.87 -5.26
CA LEU A 211 23.70 2.31 -4.34
C LEU A 211 23.38 2.64 -2.88
N SER A 212 22.82 3.81 -2.61
CA SER A 212 22.36 4.21 -1.29
C SER A 212 21.28 5.27 -1.37
N GLY A 213 20.52 5.42 -0.30
CA GLY A 213 19.51 6.46 -0.14
C GLY A 213 18.74 6.26 1.15
N THR A 214 18.10 7.31 1.63
CA THR A 214 17.25 7.28 2.82
C THR A 214 15.90 7.92 2.50
N ILE A 215 14.82 7.18 2.73
CA ILE A 215 13.46 7.69 2.66
C ILE A 215 13.18 8.49 3.93
N LYS A 216 12.77 9.74 3.78
CA LYS A 216 12.34 10.61 4.87
C LYS A 216 10.97 11.18 4.57
N PHE A 217 10.19 11.38 5.63
CA PHE A 217 8.93 12.09 5.55
C PHE A 217 9.11 13.41 6.26
N GLU A 218 8.63 14.49 5.65
CA GLU A 218 8.55 15.79 6.28
C GLU A 218 7.12 16.28 6.19
N SER A 219 6.61 16.85 7.28
CA SER A 219 5.28 17.45 7.34
C SER A 219 5.38 18.95 7.61
N SER A 220 4.35 19.66 7.16
CA SER A 220 4.20 21.08 7.44
C SER A 220 2.77 21.41 7.85
N THR A 221 2.64 22.36 8.76
CA THR A 221 1.36 22.86 9.27
C THR A 221 0.98 24.22 8.65
N ASP A 222 1.91 24.84 7.93
CA ASP A 222 1.80 26.19 7.34
C ASP A 222 2.20 26.22 5.85
N GLY A 223 2.70 25.12 5.29
CA GLY A 223 3.24 25.02 3.93
C GLY A 223 4.65 25.59 3.76
N GLU A 224 5.21 26.23 4.79
CA GLU A 224 6.49 26.96 4.73
C GLU A 224 7.57 26.27 5.57
N THR A 225 7.21 25.87 6.79
CA THR A 225 8.10 25.23 7.77
C THR A 225 7.94 23.72 7.67
N TRP A 226 9.03 23.03 7.32
CA TRP A 226 9.06 21.58 7.18
C TRP A 226 9.79 20.93 8.35
N LEU A 227 9.12 19.98 9.00
CA LEU A 227 9.65 19.23 10.12
C LEU A 227 9.72 17.74 9.75
N ALA A 228 10.76 17.06 10.20
CA ALA A 228 10.87 15.60 10.02
C ALA A 228 9.72 14.91 10.77
N ALA A 229 8.98 14.06 10.06
CA ALA A 229 8.07 13.09 10.65
C ALA A 229 8.86 11.81 10.93
N ASN A 230 8.70 11.26 12.14
CA ASN A 230 9.44 10.06 12.56
C ASN A 230 8.55 8.81 12.58
N ASP A 231 7.24 9.02 12.59
CA ASP A 231 6.24 7.96 12.54
C ASP A 231 4.94 8.48 11.92
N LEU A 232 4.00 7.56 11.74
CA LEU A 232 2.68 7.85 11.19
C LEU A 232 1.89 8.81 12.09
N ASP A 233 2.08 8.77 13.40
CA ASP A 233 1.32 9.62 14.33
C ASP A 233 1.73 11.10 14.17
N ASP A 234 2.96 11.38 13.73
CA ASP A 234 3.38 12.72 13.31
C ASP A 234 2.60 13.24 12.08
N ILE A 235 2.22 12.36 11.14
CA ILE A 235 1.45 12.70 9.94
C ILE A 235 -0.05 12.85 10.26
N LEU A 236 -0.58 11.99 11.13
CA LEU A 236 -2.01 11.96 11.47
C LEU A 236 -2.46 13.09 12.42
N LYS A 237 -1.56 14.02 12.79
CA LYS A 237 -1.92 15.20 13.58
C LYS A 237 -2.89 16.10 12.80
N VAL A 238 -3.90 16.60 13.49
CA VAL A 238 -5.01 17.40 12.93
C VAL A 238 -4.55 18.68 12.21
N ASN A 239 -3.41 19.24 12.58
CA ASN A 239 -2.89 20.48 12.03
C ASN A 239 -1.90 20.30 10.88
N VAL A 240 -1.57 19.08 10.49
CA VAL A 240 -0.70 18.84 9.32
C VAL A 240 -1.49 19.15 8.05
N GLN A 241 -0.96 20.05 7.23
CA GLN A 241 -1.58 20.49 5.98
C GLN A 241 -0.86 19.92 4.76
N GLU A 242 0.44 19.65 4.89
CA GLU A 242 1.31 19.22 3.81
C GLU A 242 2.22 18.08 4.27
N LEU A 243 2.51 17.17 3.35
CA LEU A 243 3.41 16.03 3.53
C LEU A 243 4.27 15.85 2.29
N ARG A 244 5.58 15.72 2.45
CA ARG A 244 6.45 15.34 1.34
C ARG A 244 7.31 14.16 1.71
N VAL A 245 7.63 13.36 0.69
CA VAL A 245 8.59 12.27 0.79
C VAL A 245 9.89 12.73 0.16
N LYS A 246 10.96 12.66 0.93
CA LYS A 246 12.32 12.94 0.47
C LYS A 246 13.11 11.64 0.35
N LEU A 247 13.92 11.56 -0.70
CA LEU A 247 14.97 10.57 -0.83
C LEU A 247 16.30 11.31 -0.69
N ASP A 248 16.92 11.20 0.49
CA ASP A 248 18.18 11.86 0.83
C ASP A 248 19.38 10.92 0.68
N ASN A 249 20.59 11.50 0.62
CA ASN A 249 21.86 10.76 0.56
C ASN A 249 21.88 9.72 -0.57
N LEU A 250 21.21 10.06 -1.68
CA LEU A 250 21.15 9.22 -2.85
C LEU A 250 22.53 9.11 -3.48
N GLN A 251 22.87 7.90 -3.87
CA GLN A 251 24.03 7.61 -4.68
C GLN A 251 23.61 6.66 -5.79
N PHE A 252 23.92 7.02 -7.04
CA PHE A 252 23.64 6.20 -8.20
C PHE A 252 24.93 5.66 -8.81
N LYS A 253 24.85 4.45 -9.35
CA LYS A 253 25.74 3.99 -10.40
C LYS A 253 25.02 4.13 -11.72
N VAL A 254 25.61 4.92 -12.60
CA VAL A 254 25.12 5.16 -13.96
C VAL A 254 26.04 4.42 -14.92
N THR A 255 25.49 3.58 -15.77
CA THR A 255 26.23 2.81 -16.78
C THR A 255 25.58 3.02 -18.13
N SER A 256 26.36 3.40 -19.15
CA SER A 256 25.82 3.58 -20.49
C SER A 256 25.28 2.25 -21.03
N GLN A 257 24.10 2.29 -21.66
CA GLN A 257 23.54 1.13 -22.36
C GLN A 257 24.28 0.87 -23.68
N VAL A 258 24.82 1.92 -24.30
CA VAL A 258 25.54 1.85 -25.58
C VAL A 258 26.96 1.31 -25.40
N ASP A 259 27.61 1.68 -24.30
CA ASP A 259 28.93 1.17 -23.91
C ASP A 259 28.99 0.90 -22.40
N PRO A 260 28.76 -0.35 -21.96
CA PRO A 260 28.75 -0.70 -20.55
C PRO A 260 30.10 -0.51 -19.82
N THR A 261 31.19 -0.25 -20.54
CA THR A 261 32.48 0.10 -19.92
C THR A 261 32.49 1.52 -19.38
N ILE A 262 31.63 2.38 -19.91
CA ILE A 262 31.41 3.74 -19.42
C ILE A 262 30.46 3.66 -18.23
N SER A 263 31.02 3.83 -17.04
CA SER A 263 30.23 3.96 -15.81
C SER A 263 30.80 5.03 -14.90
N PHE A 264 29.91 5.69 -14.16
CA PHE A 264 30.31 6.61 -13.11
C PHE A 264 29.42 6.47 -11.89
N LEU A 265 29.95 6.92 -10.76
CA LEU A 265 29.23 7.00 -9.51
C LEU A 265 28.91 8.46 -9.22
N THR A 266 27.68 8.74 -8.85
CA THR A 266 27.35 10.06 -8.30
C THR A 266 27.94 10.19 -6.90
N LYS A 267 27.99 11.43 -6.41
CA LYS A 267 28.27 11.68 -4.99
C LYS A 267 27.08 11.21 -4.14
N LYS A 268 27.35 10.92 -2.86
CA LYS A 268 26.36 10.51 -1.86
C LYS A 268 25.82 11.74 -1.11
N ASP A 269 25.23 12.64 -1.85
CA ASP A 269 24.69 13.92 -1.38
C ASP A 269 23.49 14.36 -2.21
N LEU A 270 23.06 13.55 -3.18
CA LEU A 270 21.89 13.83 -3.97
C LEU A 270 20.64 13.68 -3.11
N ALA A 271 19.69 14.58 -3.33
CA ALA A 271 18.36 14.54 -2.72
C ALA A 271 17.31 14.76 -3.80
N THR A 272 16.18 14.09 -3.68
CA THR A 272 15.00 14.34 -4.51
C THR A 272 13.74 14.34 -3.65
N GLU A 273 12.74 15.10 -4.07
CA GLU A 273 11.45 15.21 -3.42
C GLU A 273 10.38 14.57 -4.33
N ILE A 274 9.50 13.78 -3.72
CA ILE A 274 8.33 13.21 -4.40
C ILE A 274 7.12 14.04 -3.97
N ASN A 275 6.61 14.85 -4.90
CA ASN A 275 5.38 15.60 -4.72
C ASN A 275 4.25 14.92 -5.47
N LEU A 276 3.18 14.59 -4.73
CA LEU A 276 1.93 14.06 -5.27
C LEU A 276 0.83 15.07 -4.95
N ASP A 277 0.70 16.08 -5.81
CA ASP A 277 -0.26 17.18 -5.63
C ASP A 277 -1.52 16.97 -6.48
N LEU A 278 -2.66 17.41 -5.94
CA LEU A 278 -3.94 17.44 -6.63
C LEU A 278 -4.03 18.47 -7.75
N THR A 279 -3.04 19.37 -7.87
CA THR A 279 -3.12 20.57 -8.71
C THR A 279 -3.04 20.29 -10.22
N THR A 280 -2.77 19.05 -10.64
CA THR A 280 -2.64 18.69 -12.06
C THR A 280 -3.72 17.76 -12.61
N ASP A 281 -4.71 17.33 -11.82
CA ASP A 281 -5.69 16.34 -12.30
C ASP A 281 -7.05 16.97 -12.68
N PRO A 282 -7.44 16.97 -13.97
CA PRO A 282 -8.75 17.46 -14.42
C PRO A 282 -9.92 16.52 -14.05
N LEU A 283 -9.67 15.38 -13.39
CA LEU A 283 -10.68 14.38 -13.04
C LEU A 283 -11.29 14.53 -11.63
N LEU A 284 -11.01 15.65 -10.93
CA LEU A 284 -11.62 16.04 -9.64
C LEU A 284 -12.49 17.30 -9.73
#